data_AF-A0A0R3NCG0-F1
#
_entry.id   AF-A0A0R3NCG0-F1
#
_cell.length_a   1.000
_cell.length_b   1.000
_cell.length_c   1.000
_cell.angle_alpha   90.00
_cell.angle_beta   90.00
_cell.angle_gamma   90.00
#
_symmetry.space_group_name_H-M   'P 1'
#
loop_
_entity.id
_entity.type
_entity.pdbx_description
1 polymer ?
#
loop_
_entity_poly.entity_id
_entity_poly.type
_entity_poly.pdbx_seq_one_letter_code
_entity_poly.pdbx_strand_id
1 'polypeptide(L)'
;MIPTKPSVGTDADHPLDPLSEAEVALASEILKKEKRLGRHARFTHVQLEEPAKSDVLGWEPGVVLPRRAAATLFDCKTGATHVATVDLESESVTAWREYSTKAHPYGQPPITIEEVFKVGDIVKSDADWRRAMKRRGLDDKDIELVQVDPFSAGYFDREVEKGRRLVSAVSYWRRDLKDNGYAHPIEGVVALVDLIENRIVHLVNEPDIIPIPKKSRNYDQASIPQTRKDVKPLDVVQKDGPSFTVEGWKVGWQNWSFRVGWTAREGLVLHQISFRDGARERPIIYRASVTDIIVPYADPTANHFWKCAFDVGEYGLGKLANALSAHPGSDRDAAIPVRPLRARRGARHAAYRGTVPYRYDRCARTARPHHQPLGRRERNGGPCAWHYHRPAERRTERRFRSAQRWRGDRLLIVDLRLALAGPAIMRYHSFRQE
;
A
#
# COMPACT_ATOMS: atom_id res chain seq x y z
N MET A 1 -13.42 -49.06 -1.00
CA MET A 1 -12.90 -47.88 -1.72
C MET A 1 -13.25 -46.66 -0.90
N ILE A 2 -12.26 -46.05 -0.26
CA ILE A 2 -12.41 -44.79 0.48
C ILE A 2 -12.61 -43.69 -0.58
N PRO A 3 -13.64 -42.84 -0.48
CA PRO A 3 -13.81 -41.76 -1.44
C PRO A 3 -12.66 -40.77 -1.24
N THR A 4 -11.78 -40.68 -2.23
CA THR A 4 -10.77 -39.63 -2.33
C THR A 4 -11.49 -38.29 -2.38
N LYS A 5 -11.31 -37.50 -1.32
CA LYS A 5 -11.68 -36.08 -1.25
C LYS A 5 -11.11 -35.42 -2.51
N PRO A 6 -11.87 -34.66 -3.31
CA PRO A 6 -11.30 -33.91 -4.42
C PRO A 6 -10.23 -32.99 -3.84
N SER A 7 -8.99 -33.11 -4.34
CA SER A 7 -7.95 -32.15 -4.02
C SER A 7 -8.50 -30.77 -4.36
N VAL A 8 -8.33 -29.81 -3.46
CA VAL A 8 -8.53 -28.40 -3.80
C VAL A 8 -7.45 -28.12 -4.84
N GLY A 9 -7.81 -28.23 -6.12
CA GLY A 9 -6.91 -27.91 -7.22
C GLY A 9 -6.37 -26.51 -7.00
N THR A 10 -5.06 -26.37 -6.95
CA THR A 10 -4.41 -25.07 -6.91
C THR A 10 -4.71 -24.39 -8.24
N ASP A 11 -5.67 -23.46 -8.27
CA ASP A 11 -6.09 -22.67 -9.45
C ASP A 11 -4.98 -21.71 -9.97
N ALA A 12 -3.72 -21.93 -9.59
CA ALA A 12 -2.58 -21.09 -9.93
C ALA A 12 -1.80 -21.67 -11.09
N ASP A 13 -1.79 -20.95 -12.21
CA ASP A 13 -1.06 -21.32 -13.42
C ASP A 13 0.47 -21.14 -13.24
N HIS A 14 0.90 -20.37 -12.24
CA HIS A 14 2.31 -20.14 -11.95
C HIS A 14 2.63 -20.08 -10.44
N PRO A 15 3.83 -20.51 -9.98
CA PRO A 15 4.16 -20.56 -8.55
C PRO A 15 4.19 -19.22 -7.81
N LEU A 16 4.33 -18.11 -8.55
CA LEU A 16 4.30 -16.73 -8.00
C LEU A 16 2.92 -16.07 -8.07
N ASP A 17 1.91 -16.76 -8.57
CA ASP A 17 0.56 -16.20 -8.62
C ASP A 17 0.02 -16.05 -7.18
N PRO A 18 -0.51 -14.86 -6.80
CA PRO A 18 -1.07 -14.63 -5.47
C PRO A 18 -2.08 -15.70 -5.06
N LEU A 19 -2.26 -15.87 -3.75
CA LEU A 19 -3.29 -16.77 -3.24
C LEU A 19 -4.67 -16.34 -3.75
N SER A 20 -5.47 -17.31 -4.19
CA SER A 20 -6.88 -17.10 -4.51
C SER A 20 -7.70 -16.86 -3.23
N GLU A 21 -8.94 -16.36 -3.38
CA GLU A 21 -9.86 -16.20 -2.24
C GLU A 21 -10.11 -17.55 -1.53
N ALA A 22 -10.23 -18.64 -2.30
CA ALA A 22 -10.42 -19.98 -1.76
C ALA A 22 -9.19 -20.46 -0.98
N GLU A 23 -7.99 -20.15 -1.46
CA GLU A 23 -6.73 -20.52 -0.80
C GLU A 23 -6.51 -19.72 0.49
N VAL A 24 -6.83 -18.43 0.49
CA VAL A 24 -6.80 -17.61 1.72
C VAL A 24 -7.80 -18.14 2.76
N ALA A 25 -9.02 -18.49 2.33
CA ALA A 25 -10.02 -19.07 3.20
C ALA A 25 -9.56 -20.42 3.76
N LEU A 26 -9.04 -21.30 2.91
CA LEU A 26 -8.50 -22.61 3.31
C LEU A 26 -7.37 -22.46 4.33
N ALA A 27 -6.38 -21.61 4.06
CA ALA A 27 -5.27 -21.35 4.99
C ALA A 27 -5.77 -20.89 6.37
N SER A 28 -6.76 -20.00 6.37
CA SER A 28 -7.36 -19.46 7.59
C SER A 28 -8.10 -20.53 8.38
N GLU A 29 -8.84 -21.41 7.72
CA GLU A 29 -9.56 -22.52 8.37
C GLU A 29 -8.62 -23.58 8.94
N ILE A 30 -7.54 -23.93 8.22
CA ILE A 30 -6.50 -24.84 8.72
C ILE A 30 -5.89 -24.28 10.01
N LEU A 31 -5.49 -22.99 10.00
CA LEU A 31 -4.94 -22.34 11.18
C LEU A 31 -5.91 -22.33 12.35
N LYS A 32 -7.19 -21.97 12.11
CA LYS A 32 -8.22 -21.98 13.15
C LYS A 32 -8.40 -23.35 13.78
N LYS A 33 -8.44 -24.40 12.95
CA LYS A 33 -8.64 -25.77 13.40
C LYS A 33 -7.43 -26.32 14.16
N GLU A 34 -6.25 -26.32 13.55
CA GLU A 34 -5.07 -26.96 14.14
C GLU A 34 -4.53 -26.22 15.35
N LYS A 35 -4.62 -24.89 15.38
CA LYS A 35 -4.15 -24.06 16.48
C LYS A 35 -5.26 -23.64 17.44
N ARG A 36 -6.47 -24.18 17.23
CA ARG A 36 -7.65 -23.96 18.08
C ARG A 36 -7.92 -22.47 18.31
N LEU A 37 -7.78 -21.67 17.24
CA LEU A 37 -7.91 -20.22 17.32
C LEU A 37 -9.36 -19.85 17.63
N GLY A 38 -9.57 -19.07 18.68
CA GLY A 38 -10.89 -18.60 19.09
C GLY A 38 -11.37 -17.40 18.29
N ARG A 39 -12.57 -16.91 18.64
CA ARG A 39 -13.21 -15.71 18.04
C ARG A 39 -12.39 -14.41 18.17
N HIS A 40 -11.38 -14.40 19.02
CA HIS A 40 -10.52 -13.25 19.29
C HIS A 40 -9.29 -13.21 18.37
N ALA A 41 -9.04 -14.26 17.58
CA ALA A 41 -7.97 -14.24 16.60
C ALA A 41 -8.25 -13.22 15.49
N ARG A 42 -7.20 -12.48 15.11
CA ARG A 42 -7.20 -11.52 14.02
C ARG A 42 -6.03 -11.78 13.11
N PHE A 43 -6.31 -11.89 11.82
CA PHE A 43 -5.30 -12.05 10.78
C PHE A 43 -4.94 -10.66 10.25
N THR A 44 -3.68 -10.25 10.43
CA THR A 44 -3.20 -8.97 9.89
C THR A 44 -2.85 -9.09 8.41
N HIS A 45 -2.32 -10.24 8.00
CA HIS A 45 -2.17 -10.63 6.61
C HIS A 45 -2.19 -12.15 6.46
N VAL A 46 -2.71 -12.62 5.32
CA VAL A 46 -2.57 -13.98 4.79
C VAL A 46 -2.20 -13.81 3.33
N GLN A 47 -1.04 -14.33 2.93
CA GLN A 47 -0.48 -14.11 1.59
C GLN A 47 0.37 -15.31 1.16
N LEU A 48 0.72 -15.36 -0.12
CA LEU A 48 1.60 -16.41 -0.64
C LEU A 48 2.94 -16.35 0.10
N GLU A 49 3.40 -17.49 0.62
CA GLU A 49 4.80 -17.68 0.92
C GLU A 49 5.50 -17.96 -0.42
N GLU A 50 6.07 -16.91 -1.02
CA GLU A 50 6.73 -17.02 -2.32
C GLU A 50 7.79 -18.15 -2.28
N PRO A 51 7.79 -19.10 -3.24
CA PRO A 51 8.77 -20.17 -3.27
C PRO A 51 10.20 -19.65 -3.37
N ALA A 52 11.18 -20.50 -3.03
CA ALA A 52 12.57 -20.13 -3.15
C ALA A 52 12.90 -19.73 -4.60
N LYS A 53 13.73 -18.69 -4.76
CA LYS A 53 14.10 -18.17 -6.08
C LYS A 53 14.67 -19.25 -7.01
N SER A 54 15.47 -20.18 -6.46
CA SER A 54 16.02 -21.31 -7.22
C SER A 54 14.93 -22.17 -7.83
N ASP A 55 13.89 -22.47 -7.07
CA ASP A 55 12.82 -23.39 -7.45
C ASP A 55 11.97 -22.75 -8.55
N VAL A 56 11.68 -21.46 -8.42
CA VAL A 56 10.95 -20.71 -9.46
C VAL A 56 11.77 -20.58 -10.76
N LEU A 57 13.09 -20.39 -10.67
CA LEU A 57 13.94 -20.29 -11.86
C LEU A 57 14.14 -21.63 -12.58
N GLY A 58 14.03 -22.74 -11.85
CA GLY A 58 14.08 -24.10 -12.41
C GLY A 58 12.69 -24.70 -12.68
N TRP A 59 11.62 -23.95 -12.46
CA TRP A 59 10.25 -24.42 -12.64
C TRP A 59 9.86 -24.44 -14.12
N GLU A 60 9.17 -25.50 -14.51
CA GLU A 60 8.57 -25.65 -15.84
C GLU A 60 7.05 -25.88 -15.71
N PRO A 61 6.24 -25.43 -16.69
CA PRO A 61 4.80 -25.68 -16.69
C PRO A 61 4.45 -27.15 -16.46
N GLY A 62 3.55 -27.41 -15.50
CA GLY A 62 3.13 -28.76 -15.12
C GLY A 62 3.90 -29.37 -13.96
N VAL A 63 5.04 -28.80 -13.55
CA VAL A 63 5.71 -29.16 -12.29
C VAL A 63 4.94 -28.55 -11.12
N VAL A 64 4.62 -29.34 -10.11
CA VAL A 64 3.96 -28.85 -8.89
C VAL A 64 5.03 -28.42 -7.88
N LEU A 65 4.95 -27.19 -7.40
CA LEU A 65 5.71 -26.71 -6.24
C LEU A 65 4.80 -26.61 -5.02
N PRO A 66 5.33 -26.78 -3.79
CA PRO A 66 4.55 -26.59 -2.58
C PRO A 66 3.90 -25.22 -2.56
N ARG A 67 2.57 -25.19 -2.42
CA ARG A 67 1.81 -23.94 -2.37
C ARG A 67 1.49 -23.62 -0.91
N ARG A 68 2.14 -22.57 -0.41
CA ARG A 68 2.12 -22.23 1.02
C ARG A 68 1.60 -20.82 1.26
N ALA A 69 0.91 -20.65 2.38
CA ALA A 69 0.41 -19.37 2.84
C ALA A 69 1.18 -18.92 4.10
N ALA A 70 1.76 -17.73 4.04
CA ALA A 70 2.32 -17.04 5.21
C ALA A 70 1.26 -16.16 5.86
N ALA A 71 1.08 -16.31 7.17
CA ALA A 71 0.10 -15.57 7.97
C ALA A 71 0.75 -14.91 9.19
N THR A 72 0.37 -13.67 9.48
CA THR A 72 0.63 -13.02 10.77
C THR A 72 -0.69 -12.74 11.45
N LEU A 73 -0.83 -13.18 12.69
CA LEU A 73 -2.05 -13.10 13.45
C LEU A 73 -1.80 -12.81 14.92
N PHE A 74 -2.79 -12.27 15.60
CA PHE A 74 -2.75 -12.05 17.03
C PHE A 74 -4.11 -12.30 17.67
N ASP A 75 -4.10 -12.58 18.97
CA ASP A 75 -5.32 -12.62 19.78
C ASP A 75 -5.62 -11.21 20.31
N CYS A 76 -6.76 -10.64 19.95
CA CYS A 76 -7.13 -9.27 20.31
C CYS A 76 -7.49 -9.08 21.80
N LYS A 77 -7.51 -10.15 22.60
CA LYS A 77 -7.76 -10.12 24.05
C LYS A 77 -6.46 -10.26 24.85
N THR A 78 -5.48 -11.00 24.34
CA THR A 78 -4.22 -11.27 25.08
C THR A 78 -3.00 -10.58 24.48
N GLY A 79 -3.07 -10.17 23.21
CA GLY A 79 -1.93 -9.65 22.43
C GLY A 79 -0.95 -10.73 21.95
N ALA A 80 -1.23 -12.02 22.21
CA ALA A 80 -0.37 -13.12 21.78
C ALA A 80 -0.28 -13.14 20.25
N THR A 81 0.93 -12.98 19.71
CA THR A 81 1.18 -12.76 18.29
C THR A 81 1.97 -13.92 17.71
N HIS A 82 1.53 -14.38 16.53
CA HIS A 82 2.12 -15.53 15.85
C HIS A 82 2.38 -15.22 14.38
N VAL A 83 3.45 -15.80 13.85
CA VAL A 83 3.67 -15.94 12.40
C VAL A 83 3.62 -17.43 12.08
N ALA A 84 2.89 -17.76 11.03
CA ALA A 84 2.62 -19.13 10.64
C ALA A 84 2.82 -19.33 9.14
N THR A 85 3.21 -20.55 8.78
CA THR A 85 3.20 -21.05 7.41
C THR A 85 2.23 -22.23 7.35
N VAL A 86 1.33 -22.20 6.36
CA VAL A 86 0.36 -23.26 6.09
C VAL A 86 0.68 -23.85 4.72
N ASP A 87 0.79 -25.17 4.65
CA ASP A 87 0.90 -25.88 3.39
C ASP A 87 -0.50 -26.30 2.94
N LEU A 88 -0.91 -25.78 1.77
CA LEU A 88 -2.30 -25.90 1.31
C LEU A 88 -2.62 -27.27 0.71
N GLU A 89 -1.59 -27.98 0.23
CA GLU A 89 -1.73 -29.32 -0.34
C GLU A 89 -1.88 -30.37 0.77
N SER A 90 -1.02 -30.33 1.78
CA SER A 90 -1.12 -31.21 2.96
C SER A 90 -2.20 -30.78 3.96
N GLU A 91 -2.88 -29.66 3.71
CA GLU A 91 -3.83 -29.01 4.62
C GLU A 91 -3.29 -28.86 6.06
N SER A 92 -2.00 -28.50 6.22
CA SER A 92 -1.32 -28.54 7.53
C SER A 92 -0.49 -27.30 7.88
N VAL A 93 -0.35 -27.01 9.18
CA VAL A 93 0.50 -25.91 9.66
C VAL A 93 1.95 -26.39 9.78
N THR A 94 2.80 -25.95 8.84
CA THR A 94 4.22 -26.35 8.76
C THR A 94 5.14 -25.48 9.60
N ALA A 95 4.73 -24.24 9.91
CA ALA A 95 5.42 -23.38 10.87
C ALA A 95 4.43 -22.64 11.76
N TRP A 96 4.74 -22.55 13.06
CA TRP A 96 3.96 -21.80 14.04
C TRP A 96 4.92 -21.22 15.07
N ARG A 97 5.16 -19.91 15.00
CA ARG A 97 6.11 -19.21 15.86
C ARG A 97 5.42 -18.08 16.59
N GLU A 98 5.44 -18.12 17.91
CA GLU A 98 5.07 -16.98 18.75
C GLU A 98 6.18 -15.92 18.70
N TYR A 99 5.79 -14.65 18.56
CA TYR A 99 6.68 -13.51 18.68
C TYR A 99 6.34 -12.79 19.98
N SER A 100 7.33 -12.72 20.88
CA SER A 100 7.17 -12.01 22.15
C SER A 100 6.96 -10.53 21.86
N THR A 101 5.77 -10.04 22.18
CA THR A 101 5.45 -8.62 22.15
C THR A 101 5.81 -7.94 23.47
N LYS A 102 6.11 -8.72 24.53
CA LYS A 102 6.32 -8.25 25.91
C LYS A 102 7.78 -8.12 26.32
N ALA A 103 8.72 -8.61 25.52
CA ALA A 103 10.15 -8.51 25.77
C ALA A 103 10.85 -7.76 24.63
N HIS A 104 11.92 -7.04 24.96
CA HIS A 104 12.74 -6.33 23.97
C HIS A 104 13.38 -7.32 22.97
N PRO A 105 13.50 -6.97 21.66
CA PRO A 105 13.05 -5.74 21.00
C PRO A 105 11.56 -5.81 20.68
N TYR A 106 10.76 -5.03 21.39
CA TYR A 106 9.30 -5.09 21.32
C TYR A 106 8.83 -4.96 19.85
N GLY A 107 7.87 -5.79 19.46
CA GLY A 107 7.27 -5.74 18.13
C GLY A 107 5.77 -6.00 18.22
N GLN A 108 4.99 -5.23 17.47
CA GLN A 108 3.54 -5.42 17.36
C GLN A 108 3.20 -5.71 15.89
N PRO A 109 2.20 -6.57 15.62
CA PRO A 109 1.75 -6.78 14.26
C PRO A 109 1.00 -5.53 13.73
N PRO A 110 0.83 -5.39 12.42
CA PRO A 110 0.19 -4.21 11.80
C PRO A 110 -1.17 -3.86 12.43
N ILE A 111 -1.52 -2.58 12.45
CA ILE A 111 -2.81 -2.08 12.91
C ILE A 111 -3.89 -2.53 11.93
N THR A 112 -4.98 -3.09 12.45
CA THR A 112 -6.11 -3.55 11.63
C THR A 112 -7.13 -2.43 11.43
N ILE A 113 -7.91 -2.51 10.34
CA ILE A 113 -8.98 -1.52 10.09
C ILE A 113 -10.05 -1.55 11.19
N GLU A 114 -10.30 -2.72 11.78
CA GLU A 114 -11.23 -2.88 12.90
C GLU A 114 -10.78 -2.08 14.13
N GLU A 115 -9.47 -2.07 14.40
CA GLU A 115 -8.89 -1.27 15.48
C GLU A 115 -8.98 0.22 15.20
N VAL A 116 -8.80 0.63 13.94
CA VAL A 116 -8.95 2.05 13.54
C VAL A 116 -10.33 2.57 13.91
N PHE A 117 -11.39 1.81 13.63
CA PHE A 117 -12.76 2.21 13.99
C PHE A 117 -13.01 2.18 15.50
N LYS A 118 -12.49 1.16 16.20
CA LYS A 118 -12.71 0.96 17.64
C LYS A 118 -12.12 2.09 18.50
N VAL A 119 -11.01 2.70 18.08
CA VAL A 119 -10.32 3.75 18.85
C VAL A 119 -11.23 4.94 19.11
N GLY A 120 -12.05 5.33 18.14
CA GLY A 120 -12.99 6.43 18.30
C GLY A 120 -13.95 6.21 19.47
N ASP A 121 -14.50 4.99 19.60
CA ASP A 121 -15.41 4.64 20.69
C ASP A 121 -14.70 4.64 22.05
N ILE A 122 -13.48 4.08 22.12
CA ILE A 122 -12.67 4.06 23.35
C ILE A 122 -12.42 5.49 23.84
N VAL A 123 -11.88 6.35 22.97
CA VAL A 123 -11.50 7.71 23.31
C VAL A 123 -12.71 8.57 23.69
N LYS A 124 -13.82 8.46 22.95
CA LYS A 124 -15.04 9.23 23.25
C LYS A 124 -15.75 8.81 24.53
N SER A 125 -15.53 7.58 25.00
CA SER A 125 -16.08 7.08 26.26
C SER A 125 -15.28 7.53 27.50
N ASP A 126 -14.04 8.00 27.31
CA ASP A 126 -13.15 8.37 28.39
C ASP A 126 -13.54 9.72 29.02
N ALA A 127 -13.75 9.74 30.33
CA ALA A 127 -14.23 10.92 31.04
C ALA A 127 -13.22 12.07 31.04
N ASP A 128 -11.92 11.78 31.02
CA ASP A 128 -10.86 12.78 31.09
C ASP A 128 -10.67 13.45 29.74
N TRP A 129 -10.71 12.65 28.67
CA TRP A 129 -10.73 13.15 27.30
C TRP A 129 -11.99 14.01 27.04
N ARG A 130 -13.18 13.57 27.48
CA ARG A 130 -14.40 14.38 27.35
C ARG A 130 -14.29 15.70 28.12
N ARG A 131 -13.69 15.72 29.32
CA ARG A 131 -13.41 16.99 30.04
C ARG A 131 -12.44 17.88 29.27
N ALA A 132 -11.42 17.31 28.62
CA ALA A 132 -10.50 18.07 27.76
C ALA A 132 -11.20 18.69 26.54
N MET A 133 -12.21 18.02 25.96
CA MET A 133 -13.05 18.56 24.90
C MET A 133 -13.96 19.69 25.41
N LYS A 134 -14.62 19.51 26.56
CA LYS A 134 -15.48 20.54 27.19
C LYS A 134 -14.69 21.81 27.54
N ARG A 135 -13.45 21.67 28.03
CA ARG A 135 -12.53 22.80 28.24
C ARG A 135 -12.26 23.60 26.97
N ARG A 136 -12.32 22.96 25.80
CA ARG A 136 -12.13 23.58 24.47
C ARG A 136 -13.43 24.10 23.86
N GLY A 137 -14.49 24.17 24.65
CA GLY A 137 -15.78 24.76 24.27
C GLY A 137 -16.67 23.84 23.43
N LEU A 138 -16.44 22.52 23.44
CA LEU A 138 -17.31 21.55 22.77
C LEU A 138 -18.38 21.05 23.72
N ASP A 139 -19.64 21.07 23.30
CA ASP A 139 -20.73 20.44 24.04
C ASP A 139 -20.81 18.93 23.76
N ASP A 140 -21.73 18.21 24.42
CA ASP A 140 -21.84 16.77 24.21
C ASP A 140 -22.25 16.39 22.78
N LYS A 141 -22.97 17.25 22.05
CA LYS A 141 -23.33 16.99 20.63
C LYS A 141 -22.12 17.18 19.72
N ASP A 142 -21.31 18.21 19.95
CA ASP A 142 -20.05 18.44 19.26
C ASP A 142 -19.10 17.25 19.46
N ILE A 143 -19.00 16.75 20.70
CA ILE A 143 -18.12 15.62 21.04
C ILE A 143 -18.47 14.36 20.24
N GLU A 144 -19.76 14.09 20.01
CA GLU A 144 -20.16 12.94 19.20
C GLU A 144 -19.74 13.07 17.73
N LEU A 145 -19.61 14.29 17.21
CA LEU A 145 -19.13 14.57 15.85
C LEU A 145 -17.60 14.59 15.71
N VAL A 146 -16.84 14.60 16.82
CA VAL A 146 -15.38 14.58 16.77
C VAL A 146 -14.89 13.34 16.03
N GLN A 147 -14.06 13.54 15.02
CA GLN A 147 -13.28 12.49 14.38
C GLN A 147 -12.05 12.21 15.24
N VAL A 148 -11.78 10.93 15.48
CA VAL A 148 -10.61 10.47 16.22
C VAL A 148 -9.82 9.55 15.30
N ASP A 149 -8.62 9.95 14.94
CA ASP A 149 -7.76 9.19 14.04
C ASP A 149 -6.62 8.56 14.84
N PRO A 150 -6.50 7.22 14.86
CA PRO A 150 -5.35 6.54 15.43
C PRO A 150 -4.18 6.56 14.46
N PHE A 151 -3.00 6.84 15.01
CA PHE A 151 -1.71 6.62 14.39
C PHE A 151 -0.95 5.58 15.20
N SER A 152 0.00 4.90 14.56
CA SER A 152 1.02 4.11 15.25
C SER A 152 1.71 4.95 16.33
N ALA A 153 1.94 4.33 17.48
CA ALA A 153 2.48 5.02 18.64
C ALA A 153 3.99 5.32 18.54
N GLY A 154 4.70 4.70 17.60
CA GLY A 154 6.15 4.73 17.52
C GLY A 154 6.80 4.02 18.72
N TYR A 155 8.05 4.40 19.04
CA TYR A 155 8.78 3.88 20.18
C TYR A 155 9.59 5.01 20.83
N PHE A 156 9.28 5.33 22.08
CA PHE A 156 9.94 6.38 22.87
C PHE A 156 10.52 5.86 24.18
N ASP A 157 10.60 4.53 24.33
CA ASP A 157 11.09 3.82 25.52
C ASP A 157 10.42 4.22 26.85
N ARG A 158 9.15 4.66 26.80
CA ARG A 158 8.40 4.98 28.02
C ARG A 158 7.89 3.70 28.67
N GLU A 159 7.91 3.62 30.00
CA GLU A 159 7.39 2.45 30.73
C GLU A 159 5.92 2.13 30.39
N VAL A 160 5.11 3.17 30.15
CA VAL A 160 3.71 3.00 29.72
C VAL A 160 3.58 2.36 28.33
N GLU A 161 4.64 2.31 27.51
CA GLU A 161 4.63 1.75 26.16
C GLU A 161 5.08 0.29 26.09
N LYS A 162 5.91 -0.13 27.03
CA LYS A 162 6.64 -1.41 26.95
C LYS A 162 5.69 -2.59 26.88
N GLY A 163 5.75 -3.29 25.75
CA GLY A 163 5.02 -4.51 25.46
C GLY A 163 3.51 -4.38 25.29
N ARG A 164 3.00 -3.16 25.10
CA ARG A 164 1.58 -2.91 24.85
C ARG A 164 1.31 -2.75 23.35
N ARG A 165 0.06 -2.98 22.98
CA ARG A 165 -0.44 -2.74 21.63
C ARG A 165 -1.09 -1.36 21.60
N LEU A 166 -0.31 -0.37 21.19
CA LEU A 166 -0.66 1.04 21.34
C LEU A 166 -0.90 1.74 20.01
N VAL A 167 -1.82 2.70 20.05
CA VAL A 167 -1.96 3.75 19.04
C VAL A 167 -2.06 5.09 19.75
N SER A 168 -1.54 6.13 19.11
CA SER A 168 -1.72 7.51 19.53
C SER A 168 -2.84 8.13 18.72
N ALA A 169 -3.90 8.57 19.39
CA ALA A 169 -5.10 9.09 18.77
C ALA A 169 -5.13 10.63 18.84
N VAL A 170 -5.31 11.25 17.68
CA VAL A 170 -5.50 12.70 17.53
C VAL A 170 -6.95 12.99 17.15
N SER A 171 -7.43 14.19 17.49
CA SER A 171 -8.85 14.54 17.37
C SER A 171 -9.07 15.73 16.46
N TYR A 172 -10.19 15.70 15.74
CA TYR A 172 -10.61 16.73 14.80
C TYR A 172 -12.09 17.01 15.00
N TRP A 173 -12.46 18.28 15.17
CA TRP A 173 -13.87 18.64 15.25
C TRP A 173 -14.51 18.54 13.86
N ARG A 174 -15.80 18.20 13.80
CA ARG A 174 -16.57 18.29 12.56
C ARG A 174 -17.83 19.08 12.84
N ARG A 175 -18.20 19.97 11.93
CA ARG A 175 -19.50 20.67 12.02
C ARG A 175 -20.67 19.71 11.82
N ASP A 176 -20.50 18.74 10.94
CA ASP A 176 -21.50 17.73 10.59
C ASP A 176 -20.79 16.46 10.06
N LEU A 177 -21.52 15.36 9.86
CA LEU A 177 -20.93 14.08 9.46
C LEU A 177 -20.21 14.10 8.10
N LYS A 178 -20.50 15.07 7.23
CA LYS A 178 -19.89 15.20 5.89
C LYS A 178 -18.76 16.24 5.85
N ASP A 179 -18.53 16.94 6.96
CA ASP A 179 -17.50 17.96 7.05
C ASP A 179 -16.09 17.34 7.06
N ASN A 180 -15.14 18.05 6.47
CA ASN A 180 -13.74 17.69 6.46
C ASN A 180 -13.12 17.99 7.83
N GLY A 181 -13.08 16.98 8.71
CA GLY A 181 -12.49 17.11 10.05
C GLY A 181 -11.05 17.63 10.03
N TYR A 182 -10.26 17.30 9.01
CA TYR A 182 -8.86 17.76 8.90
C TYR A 182 -8.71 19.29 8.79
N ALA A 183 -9.79 20.03 8.52
CA ALA A 183 -9.81 21.49 8.56
C ALA A 183 -9.88 22.07 9.99
N HIS A 184 -10.09 21.22 11.00
CA HIS A 184 -10.49 21.59 12.35
C HIS A 184 -9.73 20.77 13.42
N PRO A 185 -8.37 20.75 13.40
CA PRO A 185 -7.60 20.01 14.39
C PRO A 185 -7.88 20.49 15.82
N ILE A 186 -7.95 19.54 16.74
CA ILE A 186 -8.05 19.80 18.18
C ILE A 186 -6.65 19.64 18.77
N GLU A 187 -5.95 20.77 18.89
CA GLU A 187 -4.56 20.78 19.34
C GLU A 187 -4.41 20.67 20.86
N GLY A 188 -3.24 20.15 21.28
CA GLY A 188 -2.87 19.95 22.68
C GLY A 188 -3.63 18.82 23.37
N VAL A 189 -4.26 17.90 22.63
CA VAL A 189 -4.87 16.68 23.18
C VAL A 189 -4.46 15.46 22.36
N VAL A 190 -3.81 14.50 23.01
CA VAL A 190 -3.42 13.23 22.39
C VAL A 190 -3.70 12.11 23.37
N ALA A 191 -4.45 11.09 22.93
CA ALA A 191 -4.72 9.91 23.73
C ALA A 191 -3.84 8.74 23.27
N LEU A 192 -3.00 8.22 24.17
CA LEU A 192 -2.32 6.94 23.97
C LEU A 192 -3.26 5.83 24.40
N VAL A 193 -3.70 5.01 23.46
CA VAL A 193 -4.75 4.01 23.64
C VAL A 193 -4.15 2.61 23.60
N ASP A 194 -4.48 1.80 24.61
CA ASP A 194 -4.21 0.36 24.62
C ASP A 194 -5.36 -0.40 23.96
N LEU A 195 -5.07 -1.04 22.84
CA LEU A 195 -6.05 -1.75 22.02
C LEU A 195 -6.47 -3.11 22.58
N ILE A 196 -5.70 -3.64 23.54
CA ILE A 196 -6.03 -4.88 24.25
C ILE A 196 -6.89 -4.55 25.47
N GLU A 197 -6.43 -3.61 26.30
CA GLU A 197 -7.16 -3.18 27.51
C GLU A 197 -8.37 -2.28 27.21
N ASN A 198 -8.46 -1.73 26.00
CA ASN A 198 -9.55 -0.87 25.52
C ASN A 198 -9.75 0.39 26.34
N ARG A 199 -8.64 1.05 26.67
CA ARG A 199 -8.64 2.29 27.45
C ARG A 199 -7.50 3.21 27.06
N ILE A 200 -7.65 4.48 27.44
CA ILE A 200 -6.53 5.43 27.41
C ILE A 200 -5.57 5.07 28.55
N VAL A 201 -4.29 4.88 28.21
CA VAL A 201 -3.22 4.62 29.21
C VAL A 201 -2.41 5.87 29.53
N HIS A 202 -2.45 6.87 28.64
CA HIS A 202 -1.87 8.17 28.86
C HIS A 202 -2.63 9.21 28.04
N LEU A 203 -3.02 10.32 28.67
CA LEU A 203 -3.70 11.44 28.01
C LEU A 203 -2.83 12.68 28.13
N VAL A 204 -2.36 13.19 27.00
CA VAL A 204 -1.81 14.54 26.91
C VAL A 204 -2.99 15.50 26.82
N ASN A 205 -3.00 16.51 27.68
CA ASN A 205 -3.96 17.62 27.66
C ASN A 205 -3.23 18.89 28.10
N GLU A 206 -2.72 19.64 27.13
CA GLU A 206 -1.97 20.86 27.36
C GLU A 206 -2.82 21.93 28.08
N PRO A 207 -2.21 22.75 28.96
CA PRO A 207 -2.90 23.82 29.66
C PRO A 207 -3.35 24.90 28.67
N ASP A 208 -2.47 25.25 27.73
CA ASP A 208 -2.71 26.25 26.69
C ASP A 208 -3.68 25.69 25.64
N ILE A 209 -4.80 26.39 25.48
CA ILE A 209 -5.85 26.03 24.53
C ILE A 209 -5.61 26.77 23.23
N ILE A 210 -5.19 26.02 22.20
CA ILE A 210 -5.16 26.51 20.83
C ILE A 210 -6.60 26.50 20.29
N PRO A 211 -7.13 27.63 19.78
CA PRO A 211 -8.49 27.68 19.26
C PRO A 211 -8.70 26.71 18.09
N ILE A 212 -9.79 25.93 18.14
CA ILE A 212 -10.18 25.03 17.05
C ILE A 212 -10.54 25.89 15.83
N PRO A 213 -9.84 25.78 14.68
CA PRO A 213 -10.24 26.49 13.48
C PRO A 213 -11.67 26.09 13.10
N LYS A 214 -12.57 27.03 12.83
CA LYS A 214 -13.99 26.74 12.50
C LYS A 214 -14.35 26.93 11.03
N LYS A 215 -13.40 27.38 10.20
CA LYS A 215 -13.65 27.62 8.78
C LYS A 215 -13.69 26.31 8.01
N SER A 216 -14.86 25.93 7.49
CA SER A 216 -15.01 24.70 6.69
C SER A 216 -14.16 24.76 5.41
N ARG A 217 -13.51 23.64 5.09
CA ARG A 217 -12.63 23.45 3.92
C ARG A 217 -12.95 22.14 3.22
N ASN A 218 -14.22 22.00 2.83
CA ASN A 218 -14.69 20.84 2.09
C ASN A 218 -14.32 20.96 0.61
N TYR A 219 -13.91 19.84 0.03
CA TYR A 219 -13.40 19.76 -1.35
C TYR A 219 -14.13 18.70 -2.18
N ASP A 220 -15.25 18.16 -1.67
CA ASP A 220 -16.13 17.30 -2.43
C ASP A 220 -16.96 18.10 -3.44
N GLN A 221 -17.52 17.39 -4.43
CA GLN A 221 -18.27 18.00 -5.53
C GLN A 221 -19.49 18.82 -5.06
N ALA A 222 -20.17 18.40 -3.99
CA ALA A 222 -21.34 19.14 -3.49
C ALA A 222 -20.92 20.45 -2.79
N SER A 223 -19.70 20.49 -2.25
CA SER A 223 -19.11 21.69 -1.63
C SER A 223 -18.53 22.69 -2.64
N ILE A 224 -18.36 22.30 -3.91
CA ILE A 224 -17.84 23.18 -4.98
C ILE A 224 -18.91 23.31 -6.08
N PRO A 225 -19.94 24.15 -5.89
CA PRO A 225 -21.09 24.22 -6.80
C PRO A 225 -20.75 24.83 -8.17
N GLN A 226 -19.67 25.59 -8.26
CA GLN A 226 -19.19 26.21 -9.50
C GLN A 226 -17.86 25.60 -9.89
N THR A 227 -17.90 24.71 -10.88
CA THR A 227 -16.71 24.10 -11.49
C THR A 227 -16.42 24.73 -12.86
N ARG A 228 -15.21 24.50 -13.38
CA ARG A 228 -14.82 24.90 -14.73
C ARG A 228 -15.72 24.24 -15.76
N LYS A 229 -16.24 25.02 -16.71
CA LYS A 229 -17.17 24.56 -17.77
C LYS A 229 -16.55 24.58 -19.17
N ASP A 230 -15.34 25.10 -19.26
CA ASP A 230 -14.59 25.36 -20.49
C ASP A 230 -13.56 24.25 -20.82
N VAL A 231 -13.49 23.21 -19.98
CA VAL A 231 -12.66 22.03 -20.25
C VAL A 231 -13.31 21.23 -21.37
N LYS A 232 -12.67 21.24 -22.55
CA LYS A 232 -13.10 20.43 -23.70
C LYS A 232 -12.78 18.95 -23.44
N PRO A 233 -13.61 18.02 -23.93
CA PRO A 233 -13.33 16.58 -23.84
C PRO A 233 -11.97 16.21 -24.47
N LEU A 234 -11.29 15.23 -23.87
CA LEU A 234 -10.10 14.59 -24.42
C LEU A 234 -10.41 13.09 -24.59
N ASP A 235 -10.49 12.66 -25.84
CA ASP A 235 -10.68 11.25 -26.17
C ASP A 235 -9.32 10.60 -26.44
N VAL A 236 -8.90 9.69 -25.55
CA VAL A 236 -7.75 8.81 -25.80
C VAL A 236 -8.28 7.43 -26.16
N VAL A 237 -8.08 7.05 -27.42
CA VAL A 237 -8.67 5.84 -28.01
C VAL A 237 -7.58 4.96 -28.58
N GLN A 238 -7.55 3.69 -28.16
CA GLN A 238 -6.80 2.62 -28.83
C GLN A 238 -7.78 1.74 -29.58
N LYS A 239 -8.05 2.07 -30.86
CA LYS A 239 -9.10 1.43 -31.67
C LYS A 239 -8.92 -0.09 -31.79
N ASP A 240 -7.67 -0.52 -31.82
CA ASP A 240 -7.28 -1.92 -31.98
C ASP A 240 -6.91 -2.59 -30.64
N GLY A 241 -7.25 -1.94 -29.51
CA GLY A 241 -6.89 -2.39 -28.17
C GLY A 241 -5.47 -1.99 -27.74
N PRO A 242 -5.08 -2.36 -26.51
CA PRO A 242 -3.76 -2.01 -25.97
C PRO A 242 -2.64 -2.80 -26.65
N SER A 243 -1.42 -2.24 -26.64
CA SER A 243 -0.23 -2.89 -27.18
C SER A 243 0.43 -3.89 -26.22
N PHE A 244 -0.19 -4.19 -25.08
CA PHE A 244 0.27 -5.21 -24.14
C PHE A 244 -0.68 -6.41 -24.15
N THR A 245 -0.14 -7.58 -23.81
CA THR A 245 -0.92 -8.80 -23.55
C THR A 245 -0.88 -9.15 -22.08
N VAL A 246 -1.92 -9.87 -21.62
CA VAL A 246 -2.04 -10.38 -20.26
C VAL A 246 -2.43 -11.84 -20.31
N GLU A 247 -1.58 -12.70 -19.76
CA GLU A 247 -1.79 -14.14 -19.65
C GLU A 247 -1.71 -14.51 -18.16
N GLY A 248 -2.86 -14.73 -17.53
CA GLY A 248 -2.95 -14.79 -16.07
C GLY A 248 -2.35 -13.53 -15.44
N TRP A 249 -1.30 -13.70 -14.65
CA TRP A 249 -0.57 -12.60 -14.01
C TRP A 249 0.62 -12.07 -14.82
N LYS A 250 0.99 -12.72 -15.92
CA LYS A 250 2.09 -12.30 -16.80
C LYS A 250 1.67 -11.14 -17.71
N VAL A 251 2.63 -10.28 -18.05
CA VAL A 251 2.48 -9.12 -18.92
C VAL A 251 3.54 -9.22 -20.01
N GLY A 252 3.14 -9.07 -21.26
CA GLY A 252 4.05 -8.83 -22.38
C GLY A 252 3.80 -7.45 -22.96
N TRP A 253 4.83 -6.62 -23.11
CA TRP A 253 4.68 -5.28 -23.69
C TRP A 253 5.99 -4.77 -24.28
N GLN A 254 6.03 -4.49 -25.60
CA GLN A 254 7.18 -3.83 -26.26
C GLN A 254 8.53 -4.45 -25.86
N ASN A 255 8.66 -5.77 -26.02
CA ASN A 255 9.82 -6.60 -25.61
C ASN A 255 10.01 -6.82 -24.10
N TRP A 256 9.28 -6.12 -23.23
CA TRP A 256 9.25 -6.42 -21.80
C TRP A 256 8.37 -7.63 -21.50
N SER A 257 8.81 -8.42 -20.53
CA SER A 257 8.01 -9.47 -19.90
C SER A 257 8.19 -9.37 -18.39
N PHE A 258 7.09 -9.47 -17.65
CA PHE A 258 7.09 -9.47 -16.18
C PHE A 258 5.80 -10.09 -15.65
N ARG A 259 5.78 -10.48 -14.38
CA ARG A 259 4.58 -10.92 -13.68
C ARG A 259 4.17 -9.89 -12.65
N VAL A 260 2.87 -9.67 -12.53
CA VAL A 260 2.32 -8.80 -11.49
C VAL A 260 1.84 -9.67 -10.33
N GLY A 261 2.36 -9.40 -9.15
CA GLY A 261 1.94 -10.00 -7.88
C GLY A 261 1.27 -8.97 -6.98
N TRP A 262 0.76 -9.45 -5.83
CA TRP A 262 0.13 -8.63 -4.81
C TRP A 262 0.37 -9.21 -3.41
N THR A 263 0.75 -8.37 -2.45
CA THR A 263 0.81 -8.73 -1.03
C THR A 263 -0.01 -7.74 -0.19
N ALA A 264 -0.57 -8.20 0.93
CA ALA A 264 -1.35 -7.31 1.81
C ALA A 264 -0.49 -6.19 2.41
N ARG A 265 0.82 -6.44 2.58
CA ARG A 265 1.78 -5.46 3.06
C ARG A 265 2.20 -4.49 1.95
N GLU A 266 2.87 -4.98 0.91
CA GLU A 266 3.57 -4.15 -0.09
C GLU A 266 2.63 -3.61 -1.18
N GLY A 267 1.45 -4.22 -1.35
CA GLY A 267 0.59 -3.95 -2.50
C GLY A 267 1.19 -4.57 -3.76
N LEU A 268 1.46 -3.75 -4.77
CA LEU A 268 2.01 -4.21 -6.05
C LEU A 268 3.42 -4.81 -5.90
N VAL A 269 3.60 -6.01 -6.43
CA VAL A 269 4.92 -6.63 -6.62
C VAL A 269 5.12 -6.94 -8.09
N LEU A 270 6.31 -6.72 -8.63
CA LEU A 270 6.67 -7.11 -9.99
C LEU A 270 7.73 -8.22 -9.92
N HIS A 271 7.47 -9.35 -10.56
CA HIS A 271 8.37 -10.48 -10.59
C HIS A 271 8.92 -10.74 -12.00
N GLN A 272 10.11 -11.33 -12.06
CA GLN A 272 10.76 -11.82 -13.27
C GLN A 272 10.74 -10.78 -14.41
N ILE A 273 11.09 -9.54 -14.11
CA ILE A 273 11.20 -8.46 -15.11
C ILE A 273 12.36 -8.82 -16.04
N SER A 274 12.04 -9.01 -17.32
CA SER A 274 12.95 -9.33 -18.40
C SER A 274 12.71 -8.44 -19.62
N PHE A 275 13.73 -8.37 -20.48
CA PHE A 275 13.65 -7.69 -21.76
C PHE A 275 14.15 -8.61 -22.88
N ARG A 276 13.40 -8.68 -23.98
CA ARG A 276 13.77 -9.41 -25.18
C ARG A 276 14.68 -8.56 -26.06
N ASP A 277 15.92 -9.01 -26.19
CA ASP A 277 16.97 -8.40 -27.01
C ASP A 277 17.28 -9.33 -28.19
N GLY A 278 16.67 -9.04 -29.35
CA GLY A 278 16.65 -9.95 -30.49
C GLY A 278 15.98 -11.27 -30.13
N ALA A 279 16.68 -12.39 -30.33
CA ALA A 279 16.18 -13.73 -29.99
C ALA A 279 16.31 -14.07 -28.50
N ARG A 280 17.06 -13.28 -27.71
CA ARG A 280 17.41 -13.61 -26.33
C ARG A 280 16.50 -12.90 -25.33
N GLU A 281 15.92 -13.65 -24.41
CA GLU A 281 15.32 -13.08 -23.20
C GLU A 281 16.40 -12.81 -22.15
N ARG A 282 16.47 -11.57 -21.66
CA ARG A 282 17.48 -11.10 -20.70
C ARG A 282 16.78 -10.73 -19.39
N PRO A 283 16.95 -11.53 -18.31
CA PRO A 283 16.45 -11.15 -16.99
C PRO A 283 17.11 -9.86 -16.50
N ILE A 284 16.34 -8.99 -15.85
CA ILE A 284 16.79 -7.70 -15.32
C ILE A 284 16.57 -7.65 -13.80
N ILE A 285 15.33 -7.82 -13.34
CA ILE A 285 14.99 -7.80 -11.90
C ILE A 285 14.11 -9.00 -11.57
N TYR A 286 14.49 -9.77 -10.55
CA TYR A 286 13.70 -10.94 -10.13
C TYR A 286 12.43 -10.54 -9.36
N ARG A 287 12.52 -9.56 -8.46
CA ARG A 287 11.41 -9.07 -7.63
C ARG A 287 11.61 -7.59 -7.33
N ALA A 288 10.59 -6.78 -7.57
CA ALA A 288 10.57 -5.35 -7.25
C ALA A 288 9.26 -5.00 -6.53
N SER A 289 9.36 -4.28 -5.41
CA SER A 289 8.23 -3.81 -4.61
C SER A 289 8.63 -2.59 -3.80
N VAL A 290 7.64 -1.91 -3.21
CA VAL A 290 7.85 -0.91 -2.18
C VAL A 290 7.75 -1.61 -0.82
N THR A 291 8.91 -1.81 -0.18
CA THR A 291 9.01 -2.58 1.08
C THR A 291 8.64 -1.74 2.30
N ASP A 292 8.90 -0.43 2.25
CA ASP A 292 8.37 0.52 3.24
C ASP A 292 8.24 1.96 2.72
N ILE A 293 7.40 2.74 3.38
CA ILE A 293 7.29 4.20 3.23
C ILE A 293 7.22 4.77 4.64
N ILE A 294 8.11 5.72 4.95
CA ILE A 294 8.15 6.40 6.23
C ILE A 294 7.76 7.87 6.07
N VAL A 295 6.86 8.36 6.91
CA VAL A 295 6.39 9.75 6.90
C VAL A 295 6.66 10.39 8.26
N PRO A 296 7.92 10.85 8.50
CA PRO A 296 8.29 11.51 9.75
C PRO A 296 7.79 12.95 9.76
N TYR A 297 7.12 13.35 10.83
CA TYR A 297 6.78 14.73 11.10
C TYR A 297 7.90 15.41 11.89
N ALA A 298 8.10 16.69 11.65
CA ALA A 298 9.20 17.49 12.25
C ALA A 298 8.70 18.60 13.19
N ASP A 299 7.41 18.61 13.51
CA ASP A 299 6.85 19.54 14.50
C ASP A 299 7.08 18.97 15.91
N PRO A 300 7.79 19.70 16.80
CA PRO A 300 8.17 19.20 18.11
C PRO A 300 7.05 19.27 19.16
N THR A 301 5.87 19.79 18.82
CA THR A 301 4.76 19.94 19.77
C THR A 301 4.12 18.59 20.10
N ALA A 302 3.41 18.52 21.22
CA ALA A 302 2.81 17.32 21.77
C ALA A 302 1.94 16.53 20.78
N ASN A 303 1.25 17.23 19.88
CA ASN A 303 0.39 16.62 18.87
C ASN A 303 1.16 15.92 17.74
N HIS A 304 2.44 16.21 17.55
CA HIS A 304 3.15 15.87 16.32
C HIS A 304 4.51 15.19 16.51
N PHE A 305 5.23 15.43 17.61
CA PHE A 305 6.62 14.98 17.75
C PHE A 305 6.82 13.47 17.57
N TRP A 306 5.78 12.68 17.87
CA TRP A 306 5.81 11.23 17.81
C TRP A 306 5.36 10.65 16.46
N LYS A 307 4.80 11.47 15.57
CA LYS A 307 4.23 11.00 14.30
C LYS A 307 5.33 10.59 13.34
N CYS A 308 5.41 9.29 13.10
CA CYS A 308 6.30 8.70 12.12
C CYS A 308 5.65 7.41 11.59
N ALA A 309 4.72 7.56 10.66
CA ALA A 309 3.99 6.42 10.12
C ALA A 309 4.90 5.62 9.18
N PHE A 310 4.98 4.31 9.40
CA PHE A 310 5.51 3.35 8.44
C PHE A 310 4.32 2.75 7.67
N ASP A 311 3.88 3.42 6.59
CA ASP A 311 2.60 3.12 5.92
C ASP A 311 2.50 1.66 5.47
N VAL A 312 3.60 1.09 4.97
CA VAL A 312 3.64 -0.31 4.52
C VAL A 312 3.72 -1.25 5.71
N GLY A 313 4.65 -1.01 6.64
CA GLY A 313 4.91 -1.91 7.77
C GLY A 313 3.81 -1.93 8.83
N GLU A 314 3.25 -0.78 9.18
CA GLU A 314 2.29 -0.64 10.28
C GLU A 314 0.83 -0.73 9.82
N TYR A 315 0.54 -0.41 8.56
CA TYR A 315 -0.84 -0.40 8.04
C TYR A 315 -1.03 -1.33 6.84
N GLY A 316 -0.07 -1.39 5.92
CA GLY A 316 -0.11 -2.23 4.72
C GLY A 316 -0.77 -1.53 3.54
N LEU A 317 0.05 -1.16 2.54
CA LEU A 317 -0.43 -0.51 1.31
C LEU A 317 -1.37 -1.41 0.51
N GLY A 318 -1.05 -2.70 0.45
CA GLY A 318 -1.93 -3.66 -0.21
C GLY A 318 -3.27 -3.82 0.50
N LYS A 319 -3.27 -3.62 1.83
CA LYS A 319 -4.45 -3.64 2.70
C LYS A 319 -5.35 -2.41 2.51
N LEU A 320 -4.72 -1.27 2.24
CA LEU A 320 -5.38 0.03 2.14
C LEU A 320 -5.55 0.51 0.69
N ALA A 321 -5.30 -0.36 -0.28
CA ALA A 321 -5.47 -0.03 -1.69
C ALA A 321 -6.93 0.31 -1.99
N ASN A 322 -7.15 1.48 -2.58
CA ASN A 322 -8.48 1.91 -2.99
C ASN A 322 -8.98 1.06 -4.16
N ALA A 323 -10.25 0.67 -4.10
CA ALA A 323 -10.96 0.23 -5.29
C ALA A 323 -11.09 1.44 -6.21
N LEU A 324 -10.40 1.40 -7.34
CA LEU A 324 -10.68 2.40 -8.36
C LEU A 324 -11.92 1.92 -9.12
N SER A 325 -12.64 2.83 -9.77
CA SER A 325 -13.83 2.50 -10.55
C SER A 325 -13.68 3.09 -11.95
N ALA A 326 -14.28 2.45 -12.95
CA ALA A 326 -14.30 2.96 -14.32
C ALA A 326 -15.40 4.02 -14.35
N HIS A 327 -15.11 5.20 -13.82
CA HIS A 327 -15.99 6.35 -13.99
C HIS A 327 -15.66 7.01 -15.32
N PRO A 328 -16.64 7.25 -16.21
CA PRO A 328 -16.42 8.01 -17.43
C PRO A 328 -16.10 9.46 -17.04
N GLY A 329 -14.82 9.78 -16.87
CA GLY A 329 -14.34 11.16 -16.69
C GLY A 329 -13.55 11.48 -15.42
N SER A 330 -13.30 10.56 -14.49
CA SER A 330 -12.37 10.79 -13.37
C SER A 330 -11.14 9.89 -13.49
N ASP A 331 -9.99 10.50 -13.77
CA ASP A 331 -8.67 9.90 -13.89
C ASP A 331 -8.62 8.57 -14.64
N ARG A 332 -8.80 8.60 -15.97
CA ARG A 332 -7.94 7.88 -16.93
C ARG A 332 -8.40 7.99 -18.38
N ASP A 333 -7.42 8.27 -19.21
CA ASP A 333 -7.35 7.89 -20.61
C ASP A 333 -7.49 6.36 -20.72
N ALA A 334 -8.33 5.91 -21.66
CA ALA A 334 -8.89 4.57 -21.82
C ALA A 334 -8.10 3.37 -21.27
N ALA A 335 -8.79 2.54 -20.48
CA ALA A 335 -8.53 1.11 -20.51
C ALA A 335 -9.82 0.29 -20.29
N ILE A 336 -9.70 -1.05 -20.40
CA ILE A 336 -10.81 -2.02 -20.46
C ILE A 336 -10.80 -2.90 -19.19
N PRO A 337 -11.93 -3.11 -18.49
CA PRO A 337 -12.00 -4.05 -17.39
C PRO A 337 -12.03 -5.50 -17.88
N VAL A 338 -11.13 -6.35 -17.36
CA VAL A 338 -11.17 -7.81 -17.55
C VAL A 338 -12.09 -8.42 -16.49
N ARG A 339 -13.13 -9.15 -16.90
CA ARG A 339 -14.08 -9.88 -16.02
C ARG A 339 -13.60 -11.31 -15.76
N PRO A 340 -13.67 -11.83 -14.52
CA PRO A 340 -13.70 -13.27 -14.28
C PRO A 340 -15.13 -13.83 -14.41
N LEU A 341 -15.24 -15.07 -14.87
CA LEU A 341 -16.49 -15.83 -15.03
C LEU A 341 -17.19 -16.11 -13.69
N ARG A 342 -18.53 -16.24 -13.76
CA ARG A 342 -19.44 -16.54 -12.64
C ARG A 342 -19.15 -17.90 -11.98
N ALA A 343 -19.15 -17.92 -10.64
CA ALA A 343 -19.48 -19.10 -9.85
C ALA A 343 -20.60 -18.78 -8.83
N ARG A 344 -21.44 -19.78 -8.55
CA ARG A 344 -22.76 -19.68 -7.88
C ARG A 344 -22.67 -19.40 -6.37
N ARG A 345 -23.78 -18.84 -5.85
CA ARG A 345 -24.04 -18.45 -4.47
C ARG A 345 -23.73 -19.54 -3.43
N GLY A 346 -23.04 -19.15 -2.36
CA GLY A 346 -23.26 -19.73 -1.03
C GLY A 346 -22.03 -19.81 -0.14
N ALA A 347 -21.62 -18.71 0.50
CA ALA A 347 -21.00 -18.71 1.83
C ALA A 347 -20.86 -17.27 2.33
N ARG A 348 -21.35 -17.01 3.55
CA ARG A 348 -21.15 -15.77 4.30
C ARG A 348 -19.90 -15.99 5.16
N HIS A 349 -18.90 -15.11 5.05
CA HIS A 349 -18.01 -14.55 6.11
C HIS A 349 -16.82 -13.83 5.43
N ALA A 350 -16.43 -12.68 5.98
CA ALA A 350 -15.58 -11.69 5.34
C ALA A 350 -14.10 -12.14 5.24
N ALA A 351 -13.63 -12.32 4.00
CA ALA A 351 -12.23 -12.41 3.64
C ALA A 351 -11.78 -11.10 2.98
N TYR A 352 -10.54 -10.70 3.25
CA TYR A 352 -9.90 -9.51 2.71
C TYR A 352 -9.82 -9.59 1.17
N ARG A 353 -10.44 -8.63 0.47
CA ARG A 353 -10.50 -8.57 -1.00
C ARG A 353 -9.43 -7.61 -1.51
N GLY A 354 -8.30 -8.15 -1.97
CA GLY A 354 -7.29 -7.36 -2.68
C GLY A 354 -7.81 -6.92 -4.06
N THR A 355 -7.60 -5.67 -4.41
CA THR A 355 -7.85 -5.13 -5.75
C THR A 355 -6.76 -5.57 -6.73
N VAL A 356 -7.14 -6.11 -7.89
CA VAL A 356 -6.23 -6.44 -9.00
C VAL A 356 -5.76 -5.13 -9.68
N PRO A 357 -4.49 -5.02 -10.14
CA PRO A 357 -3.94 -3.81 -10.76
C PRO A 357 -4.27 -3.60 -12.26
N TYR A 358 -4.41 -2.33 -12.69
CA TYR A 358 -4.68 -1.93 -14.09
C TYR A 358 -3.44 -1.64 -14.86
N ARG A 359 -3.55 -1.82 -16.18
CA ARG A 359 -2.45 -1.62 -17.11
C ARG A 359 -2.97 -0.73 -18.23
N TYR A 360 -2.25 0.35 -18.51
CA TYR A 360 -2.45 1.19 -19.69
C TYR A 360 -1.07 1.64 -20.18
N ASP A 361 -0.99 1.99 -21.46
CA ASP A 361 0.20 2.58 -22.08
C ASP A 361 -0.08 4.05 -22.41
N ARG A 362 0.94 4.91 -22.31
CA ARG A 362 0.83 6.35 -22.53
C ARG A 362 1.90 6.84 -23.49
N CYS A 363 1.52 7.73 -24.41
CA CYS A 363 2.47 8.37 -25.32
C CYS A 363 3.44 9.28 -24.54
N ALA A 364 4.68 8.84 -24.37
CA ALA A 364 5.79 9.68 -23.96
C ALA A 364 6.48 10.27 -25.22
N ARG A 365 6.77 11.58 -25.23
CA ARG A 365 7.38 12.25 -26.39
C ARG A 365 8.77 11.70 -26.76
N THR A 366 9.10 11.91 -28.04
CA THR A 366 10.07 11.25 -28.94
C THR A 366 11.36 10.63 -28.37
N ALA A 367 11.56 9.36 -28.75
CA ALA A 367 12.74 8.55 -28.40
C ALA A 367 14.03 8.97 -29.14
N ARG A 368 13.99 9.46 -30.39
CA ARG A 368 15.15 10.06 -31.11
C ARG A 368 14.70 10.89 -32.33
N PRO A 369 14.59 12.23 -32.25
CA PRO A 369 14.62 13.04 -33.47
C PRO A 369 16.08 13.15 -33.95
N HIS A 370 16.47 12.38 -34.95
CA HIS A 370 17.71 12.61 -35.68
C HIS A 370 17.40 13.54 -36.86
N HIS A 371 17.69 14.83 -36.72
CA HIS A 371 17.74 15.75 -37.86
C HIS A 371 19.19 15.81 -38.35
N GLN A 372 19.58 14.91 -39.26
CA GLN A 372 20.77 15.13 -40.09
C GLN A 372 20.31 15.81 -41.40
N PRO A 373 20.77 17.03 -41.71
CA PRO A 373 20.56 17.60 -43.03
C PRO A 373 21.39 16.81 -44.06
N LEU A 374 20.74 16.29 -45.09
CA LEU A 374 21.39 15.68 -46.25
C LEU A 374 22.10 16.78 -47.07
N GLY A 375 23.43 16.86 -46.91
CA GLY A 375 24.42 17.16 -47.95
C GLY A 375 24.35 18.48 -48.75
N ARG A 376 25.40 19.30 -48.61
CA ARG A 376 26.04 19.97 -49.76
C ARG A 376 27.36 19.25 -50.04
N ARG A 377 27.49 18.65 -51.22
CA ARG A 377 28.77 18.21 -51.79
C ARG A 377 29.52 19.45 -52.25
N GLU A 378 30.76 19.64 -51.79
CA GLU A 378 31.78 20.33 -52.56
C GLU A 378 33.14 19.66 -52.31
N ARG A 379 33.84 19.39 -53.41
CA ARG A 379 35.14 18.73 -53.49
C ARG A 379 36.24 19.73 -53.11
N ASN A 380 37.27 19.27 -52.40
CA ASN A 380 38.68 19.29 -52.84
C ASN A 380 39.67 19.07 -51.69
N GLY A 381 40.66 18.20 -51.94
CA GLY A 381 42.07 18.48 -51.58
C GLY A 381 42.63 17.95 -50.27
N GLY A 382 43.14 16.71 -50.29
CA GLY A 382 44.49 16.35 -49.80
C GLY A 382 44.78 16.29 -48.28
N PRO A 383 45.76 15.46 -47.85
CA PRO A 383 45.87 14.95 -46.48
C PRO A 383 46.91 15.70 -45.64
N CYS A 384 46.81 15.66 -44.30
CA CYS A 384 47.98 15.42 -43.43
C CYS A 384 47.66 15.28 -41.94
N ALA A 385 48.57 14.59 -41.28
CA ALA A 385 48.48 13.93 -39.98
C ALA A 385 48.81 14.81 -38.76
N TRP A 386 48.34 14.32 -37.60
CA TRP A 386 48.80 14.43 -36.20
C TRP A 386 49.90 15.43 -35.81
N HIS A 387 49.68 16.17 -34.71
CA HIS A 387 50.64 16.24 -33.60
C HIS A 387 50.02 16.69 -32.25
N TYR A 388 50.50 16.02 -31.20
CA TYR A 388 50.29 16.27 -29.78
C TYR A 388 51.16 17.46 -29.31
N HIS A 389 50.65 18.32 -28.42
CA HIS A 389 51.46 19.09 -27.48
C HIS A 389 50.70 19.38 -26.17
N ARG A 390 51.25 18.85 -25.07
CA ARG A 390 51.24 19.46 -23.71
C ARG A 390 52.61 20.16 -23.54
N PRO A 391 52.93 20.95 -22.49
CA PRO A 391 52.22 21.21 -21.21
C PRO A 391 52.23 22.71 -20.77
N ALA A 392 51.59 23.05 -19.64
CA ALA A 392 52.19 23.88 -18.57
C ALA A 392 51.18 24.16 -17.44
N GLU A 393 51.62 23.90 -16.21
CA GLU A 393 50.96 24.26 -14.96
C GLU A 393 51.06 25.76 -14.67
N ARG A 394 50.01 26.35 -14.07
CA ARG A 394 50.11 27.44 -13.09
C ARG A 394 48.85 27.47 -12.22
N ARG A 395 49.05 27.34 -10.91
CA ARG A 395 48.08 27.62 -9.84
C ARG A 395 47.86 29.13 -9.74
N THR A 396 46.61 29.58 -9.66
CA THR A 396 46.12 30.59 -8.69
C THR A 396 44.59 30.68 -8.73
N GLU A 397 43.99 30.63 -7.54
CA GLU A 397 42.72 31.22 -7.11
C GLU A 397 41.44 30.96 -7.93
N ARG A 398 40.67 29.97 -7.49
CA ARG A 398 39.29 29.74 -7.96
C ARG A 398 38.29 30.49 -7.08
N ARG A 399 37.80 31.63 -7.58
CA ARG A 399 36.40 32.04 -7.39
C ARG A 399 35.55 31.18 -8.33
N PHE A 400 34.80 30.23 -7.79
CA PHE A 400 33.86 29.45 -8.58
C PHE A 400 32.54 30.22 -8.76
N ARG A 401 32.36 30.83 -9.93
CA ARG A 401 31.03 30.98 -10.55
C ARG A 401 30.73 29.66 -11.25
N SER A 402 29.69 28.94 -10.82
CA SER A 402 29.24 27.72 -11.47
C SER A 402 28.45 28.06 -12.74
N ALA A 403 29.15 28.06 -13.88
CA ALA A 403 28.54 27.78 -15.17
C ALA A 403 28.78 26.28 -15.45
N GLN A 404 27.76 25.45 -15.24
CA GLN A 404 27.83 24.04 -15.62
C GLN A 404 27.19 23.83 -17.00
N ARG A 405 28.08 23.67 -17.98
CA ARG A 405 27.85 22.90 -19.21
C ARG A 405 27.38 21.48 -18.81
N TRP A 406 26.18 21.12 -19.23
CA TRP A 406 25.69 19.76 -19.19
C TRP A 406 26.35 18.92 -20.29
N ARG A 407 27.20 17.96 -19.90
CA ARG A 407 27.41 16.73 -20.67
C ARG A 407 26.39 15.72 -20.17
N GLY A 408 25.66 15.13 -21.09
CA GLY A 408 24.49 14.32 -20.80
C GLY A 408 24.83 12.99 -20.16
N ASP A 409 24.06 12.69 -19.12
CA ASP A 409 23.56 11.36 -18.82
C ASP A 409 22.04 11.48 -18.74
N ARG A 410 21.33 10.72 -19.59
CA ARG A 410 19.87 10.76 -19.71
C ARG A 410 19.30 9.55 -18.97
N LEU A 411 18.63 9.81 -17.85
CA LEU A 411 17.83 8.82 -17.14
C LEU A 411 16.45 8.72 -17.82
N LEU A 412 16.08 7.52 -18.26
CA LEU A 412 14.74 7.22 -18.76
C LEU A 412 13.84 6.92 -17.55
N ILE A 413 12.92 7.83 -17.21
CA ILE A 413 11.91 7.60 -16.17
C ILE A 413 10.62 7.18 -16.88
N VAL A 414 10.20 5.93 -16.67
CA VAL A 414 8.90 5.42 -17.10
C VAL A 414 7.94 5.59 -15.91
N ASP A 415 6.96 6.49 -16.05
CA ASP A 415 5.93 6.73 -15.03
C ASP A 415 4.80 5.71 -15.19
N LEU A 416 4.90 4.58 -14.49
CA LEU A 416 3.88 3.53 -14.40
C LEU A 416 2.87 3.94 -13.31
N ARG A 417 1.82 4.67 -13.68
CA ARG A 417 0.71 4.96 -12.75
C ARG A 417 -0.36 3.89 -12.85
N LEU A 418 -0.34 2.89 -11.96
CA LEU A 418 -1.40 1.87 -11.89
C LEU A 418 -2.62 2.37 -11.10
N ALA A 419 -3.83 2.08 -11.61
CA ALA A 419 -5.10 2.24 -10.89
C ALA A 419 -6.27 1.57 -11.68
N LEU A 420 -7.03 0.64 -11.05
CA LEU A 420 -8.03 -0.23 -11.69
C LEU A 420 -9.44 -0.21 -11.05
N ALA A 421 -10.43 -0.24 -11.94
CA ALA A 421 -11.89 -0.32 -11.80
C ALA A 421 -12.51 -1.67 -11.34
N GLY A 422 -13.40 -1.70 -10.34
CA GLY A 422 -14.43 -2.77 -10.14
C GLY A 422 -15.30 -2.64 -8.86
N PRO A 423 -16.62 -2.96 -8.87
CA PRO A 423 -17.57 -2.49 -7.86
C PRO A 423 -17.76 -3.47 -6.67
N ALA A 424 -17.67 -2.95 -5.43
CA ALA A 424 -18.44 -3.44 -4.28
C ALA A 424 -18.42 -2.40 -3.15
N ILE A 425 -19.53 -1.67 -3.03
CA ILE A 425 -19.82 -0.84 -1.85
C ILE A 425 -20.03 -1.79 -0.66
N MET A 426 -19.21 -1.67 0.38
CA MET A 426 -19.56 -2.21 1.70
C MET A 426 -20.26 -1.10 2.51
N ARG A 427 -21.57 -1.21 2.68
CA ARG A 427 -22.29 -0.45 3.73
C ARG A 427 -21.99 -1.13 5.06
N TYR A 428 -21.31 -0.44 5.96
CA TYR A 428 -21.23 -0.85 7.37
C TYR A 428 -22.56 -0.51 8.04
N HIS A 429 -23.29 -1.52 8.52
CA HIS A 429 -24.37 -1.33 9.49
C HIS A 429 -23.80 -1.56 10.89
N SER A 430 -23.89 -0.55 11.76
CA SER A 430 -23.61 -0.71 13.19
C SER A 430 -24.68 -1.63 13.78
N PHE A 431 -24.29 -2.79 14.29
CA PHE A 431 -25.13 -3.53 15.21
C PHE A 431 -24.80 -3.04 16.63
N ARG A 432 -25.67 -2.19 17.19
CA ARG A 432 -25.89 -2.19 18.64
C ARG A 432 -26.48 -3.56 18.96
N GLN A 433 -25.82 -4.34 19.80
CA GLN A 433 -26.47 -5.45 20.49
C GLN A 433 -27.01 -4.91 21.80
N GLU A 434 -28.30 -5.14 22.02
CA GLU A 434 -28.88 -5.31 23.36
C GLU A 434 -28.30 -6.56 24.03
#